data_AF-A0A9X8DMS5-F1
#
_entry.id   AF-A0A9X8DMS5-F1
#
_cell.length_a   1.000
_cell.length_b   1.000
_cell.length_c   1.000
_cell.angle_alpha   90.00
_cell.angle_beta   90.00
_cell.angle_gamma   90.00
#
_symmetry.space_group_name_H-M   'P 1'
#
loop_
_entity.id
_entity.type
_entity.pdbx_description
1 polymer ?
#
loop_
_entity_poly.entity_id
_entity_poly.type
_entity_poly.pdbx_seq_one_letter_code
_entity_poly.pdbx_strand_id
1 'polypeptide(L)'
;MPRSKTRKPQLAVTKDIGELFDCPDLPVKLRQDLYVLTRHQRVVINKLRAQVPEAKNSDARNAIQEITDLLIHRNNQTEKLIEGVLDRKIQVYHKARKIKAEARVDRIEGLKMPKYYGRMDESFSLYIHQVTTFFKAKNVDYQENDGTQQRCIAMMVANFRYLAAAWYQERLSRGESPNTLIELEEELRAEFEPDDLQDRLRDQLYELKQAHCASLTEYVAKRQGVLVPTWSANQYS
;
A
#
# COMPACT_ATOMS: atom_id res chain seq x y z
N MET A 1 -18.23 44.89 -42.18
CA MET A 1 -18.16 44.64 -40.72
C MET A 1 -18.21 43.13 -40.47
N PRO A 2 -17.09 42.46 -40.14
CA PRO A 2 -17.12 41.03 -39.86
C PRO A 2 -17.61 40.77 -38.44
N ARG A 3 -18.60 39.87 -38.31
CA ARG A 3 -19.19 39.41 -37.04
C ARG A 3 -18.12 38.77 -36.15
N SER A 4 -17.94 39.27 -34.93
CA SER A 4 -17.08 38.63 -33.93
C SER A 4 -17.67 37.27 -33.56
N LYS A 5 -16.96 36.18 -33.86
CA LYS A 5 -17.29 34.85 -33.37
C LYS A 5 -17.04 34.83 -31.86
N THR A 6 -18.11 34.85 -31.07
CA THR A 6 -18.05 34.69 -29.61
C THR A 6 -17.41 33.33 -29.31
N ARG A 7 -16.14 33.33 -28.91
CA ARG A 7 -15.40 32.13 -28.55
C ARG A 7 -16.04 31.60 -27.26
N LYS A 8 -16.72 30.44 -27.34
CA LYS A 8 -17.22 29.73 -26.15
C LYS A 8 -16.04 29.51 -25.19
N PRO A 9 -16.15 29.85 -23.90
CA PRO A 9 -15.11 29.49 -22.94
C PRO A 9 -15.17 27.98 -22.71
N GLN A 10 -14.36 27.24 -23.47
CA GLN A 10 -14.03 25.85 -23.13
C GLN A 10 -12.97 25.89 -22.03
N LEU A 11 -13.38 26.08 -20.77
CA LEU A 11 -12.58 25.59 -19.65
C LEU A 11 -12.96 24.12 -19.44
N ALA A 12 -12.45 23.26 -20.32
CA ALA A 12 -12.38 21.84 -20.03
C ALA A 12 -11.29 21.68 -18.97
N VAL A 13 -11.67 21.74 -17.69
CA VAL A 13 -10.80 21.32 -16.59
C VAL A 13 -10.67 19.81 -16.73
N THR A 14 -9.69 19.36 -17.51
CA THR A 14 -9.39 17.96 -17.81
C THR A 14 -8.59 17.27 -16.71
N LYS A 15 -8.00 18.04 -15.79
CA LYS A 15 -7.23 17.49 -14.67
C LYS A 15 -8.15 16.93 -13.59
N ASP A 16 -7.75 15.78 -13.04
CA ASP A 16 -8.43 15.18 -11.91
C ASP A 16 -8.28 16.06 -10.67
N ILE A 17 -9.32 16.13 -9.84
CA ILE A 17 -9.28 16.97 -8.64
C ILE A 17 -8.18 16.50 -7.67
N GLY A 18 -7.83 15.21 -7.70
CA GLY A 18 -6.74 14.66 -6.90
C GLY A 18 -5.34 15.11 -7.31
N GLU A 19 -5.16 15.60 -8.54
CA GLU A 19 -3.89 16.20 -9.00
C GLU A 19 -3.72 17.64 -8.54
N LEU A 20 -4.78 18.28 -8.05
CA LEU A 20 -4.77 19.69 -7.67
C LEU A 20 -4.43 19.91 -6.18
N PHE A 21 -4.48 18.86 -5.36
CA PHE A 21 -4.38 18.99 -3.91
C PHE A 21 -3.44 17.95 -3.30
N ASP A 22 -2.37 18.43 -2.67
CA ASP A 22 -1.44 17.60 -1.87
C ASP A 22 -2.02 17.22 -0.51
N CYS A 23 -2.98 18.01 -0.02
CA CYS A 23 -3.59 17.88 1.31
C CYS A 23 -5.07 17.44 1.20
N PRO A 24 -5.50 16.43 1.99
CA PRO A 24 -6.86 15.88 1.91
C PRO A 24 -7.97 16.86 2.26
N ASP A 25 -7.70 17.86 3.09
CA ASP A 25 -8.73 18.78 3.59
C ASP A 25 -8.89 20.03 2.70
N LEU A 26 -7.94 20.25 1.80
CA LEU A 26 -7.90 21.41 0.91
C LEU A 26 -9.08 21.48 -0.08
N PRO A 27 -9.57 20.37 -0.68
CA PRO A 27 -10.78 20.38 -1.51
C PRO A 27 -12.03 20.81 -0.71
N VAL A 28 -12.17 20.33 0.52
CA VAL A 28 -13.31 20.65 1.41
C VAL A 28 -13.27 22.12 1.82
N LYS A 29 -12.07 22.63 2.14
CA LYS A 29 -11.85 24.04 2.45
C LYS A 29 -12.17 24.93 1.24
N LEU A 30 -11.70 24.58 0.04
CA LEU A 30 -12.01 25.32 -1.18
C LEU A 30 -13.52 25.39 -1.41
N ARG A 31 -14.24 24.28 -1.21
CA ARG A 31 -15.70 24.23 -1.31
C ARG A 31 -16.36 25.19 -0.34
N GLN A 32 -15.90 25.24 0.90
CA GLN A 32 -16.43 26.15 1.92
C GLN A 32 -16.15 27.62 1.56
N ASP A 33 -14.91 27.94 1.16
CA ASP A 33 -14.51 29.30 0.80
C ASP A 33 -15.29 29.82 -0.41
N LEU A 34 -15.51 28.98 -1.43
CA LEU A 34 -16.32 29.33 -2.59
C LEU A 34 -17.78 29.57 -2.22
N TYR A 35 -18.35 28.75 -1.32
CA TYR A 35 -19.71 28.95 -0.83
C TYR A 35 -19.86 30.30 -0.11
N VAL A 36 -18.91 30.61 0.78
CA VAL A 36 -18.86 31.88 1.51
C VAL A 36 -18.74 33.06 0.53
N LEU A 37 -17.83 32.99 -0.46
CA LEU A 37 -17.65 34.02 -1.46
C LEU A 37 -18.93 34.28 -2.27
N THR A 38 -19.60 33.21 -2.71
CA THR A 38 -20.84 33.31 -3.50
C THR A 38 -21.96 34.00 -2.70
N ARG A 39 -22.06 33.72 -1.39
CA ARG A 39 -22.95 34.44 -0.49
C ARG A 39 -22.61 35.92 -0.36
N HIS A 40 -21.33 36.25 -0.17
CA HIS A 40 -20.89 37.64 -0.07
C HIS A 40 -21.20 38.44 -1.33
N GLN A 41 -20.96 37.85 -2.52
CA GLN A 41 -21.33 38.45 -3.80
C GLN A 41 -22.83 38.77 -3.85
N ARG A 42 -23.69 37.85 -3.39
CA ARG A 42 -25.15 38.08 -3.34
C ARG A 42 -25.53 39.25 -2.44
N VAL A 43 -24.88 39.38 -1.28
CA VAL A 43 -25.12 40.50 -0.35
C VAL A 43 -24.76 41.84 -0.99
N VAL A 44 -23.60 41.92 -1.66
CA VAL A 44 -23.17 43.14 -2.37
C VAL A 44 -24.15 43.50 -3.49
N ILE A 45 -24.55 42.51 -4.30
CA ILE A 45 -25.53 42.72 -5.38
C ILE A 45 -26.87 43.24 -4.83
N ASN A 46 -27.35 42.67 -3.72
CA ASN A 46 -28.60 43.11 -3.09
C ASN A 46 -28.50 44.54 -2.54
N LYS A 47 -27.35 44.93 -1.98
CA LYS A 47 -27.11 46.31 -1.52
C LYS A 47 -27.10 47.29 -2.68
N LEU A 48 -26.46 46.93 -3.80
CA LEU A 48 -26.48 47.73 -5.03
C LEU A 48 -27.91 47.91 -5.54
N ARG A 49 -28.69 46.83 -5.58
CA ARG A 49 -30.11 46.86 -5.99
C ARG A 49 -30.94 47.81 -5.11
N ALA A 50 -30.73 47.79 -3.80
CA ALA A 50 -31.48 48.61 -2.85
C ALA A 50 -31.23 50.12 -3.05
N GLN A 51 -30.10 50.53 -3.64
CA GLN A 51 -29.80 51.93 -3.93
C GLN A 51 -30.30 52.40 -5.30
N VAL A 52 -30.78 51.48 -6.16
CA VAL A 52 -31.29 51.82 -7.50
C VAL A 52 -32.46 52.82 -7.46
N PRO A 53 -33.46 52.70 -6.57
CA PRO A 53 -34.58 53.63 -6.53
C PRO A 53 -34.20 55.10 -6.27
N GLU A 54 -33.09 55.34 -5.57
CA GLU A 54 -32.57 56.66 -5.20
C GLU A 54 -31.88 57.39 -6.38
N ALA A 55 -31.64 56.70 -7.50
CA ALA A 55 -30.99 57.31 -8.66
C ALA A 55 -31.95 58.22 -9.45
N LYS A 56 -31.51 59.46 -9.70
CA LYS A 56 -32.32 60.49 -10.38
C LYS A 56 -32.60 60.21 -11.86
N ASN A 57 -31.73 59.45 -12.54
CA ASN A 57 -31.84 59.15 -13.96
C ASN A 57 -32.56 57.81 -14.19
N SER A 58 -33.69 57.82 -14.93
CA SER A 58 -34.49 56.62 -15.24
C SER A 58 -33.74 55.57 -16.05
N ASP A 59 -32.93 55.99 -17.03
CA ASP A 59 -32.21 55.08 -17.91
C ASP A 59 -31.08 54.38 -17.15
N ALA A 60 -30.40 55.12 -16.27
CA ALA A 60 -29.41 54.57 -15.35
C ALA A 60 -30.04 53.54 -14.39
N ARG A 61 -31.25 53.83 -13.87
CA ARG A 61 -31.99 52.89 -13.02
C ARG A 61 -32.29 51.57 -13.74
N ASN A 62 -32.82 51.66 -14.96
CA ASN A 62 -33.15 50.48 -15.76
C ASN A 62 -31.91 49.65 -16.09
N ALA A 63 -30.83 50.29 -16.53
CA ALA A 63 -29.56 49.61 -16.83
C ALA A 63 -28.95 48.91 -15.62
N ILE A 64 -28.92 49.56 -14.45
CA ILE A 64 -28.40 48.96 -13.22
C ILE A 64 -29.30 47.81 -12.75
N GLN A 65 -30.61 47.92 -12.94
CA GLN A 65 -31.57 46.87 -12.62
C GLN A 65 -31.31 45.62 -13.45
N GLU A 66 -31.16 45.76 -14.77
CA GLU A 66 -30.83 44.65 -15.68
C GLU A 66 -29.49 43.98 -15.33
N ILE A 67 -28.45 44.79 -15.08
CA ILE A 67 -27.13 44.28 -14.67
C ILE A 67 -27.23 43.50 -13.35
N THR A 68 -27.97 44.02 -12.38
CA THR A 68 -28.14 43.37 -11.07
C THR A 68 -28.86 42.03 -11.22
N ASP A 69 -29.93 41.96 -12.02
CA ASP A 69 -30.66 40.71 -12.25
C ASP A 69 -29.79 39.66 -12.99
N LEU A 70 -28.97 40.10 -13.96
CA LEU A 70 -27.96 39.26 -14.60
C LEU A 70 -26.92 38.74 -13.60
N LEU A 71 -26.43 39.59 -12.70
CA LEU A 71 -25.47 39.20 -11.67
C LEU A 71 -26.07 38.18 -10.69
N ILE A 72 -27.32 38.35 -10.27
CA ILE A 72 -28.04 37.37 -9.44
C ILE A 72 -28.15 36.03 -10.16
N HIS A 73 -28.56 36.06 -11.44
CA HIS A 73 -28.69 34.83 -12.22
C HIS A 73 -27.37 34.07 -12.33
N ARG A 74 -26.27 34.77 -12.66
CA ARG A 74 -24.93 34.17 -12.74
C ARG A 74 -24.46 33.64 -11.38
N ASN A 75 -24.73 34.35 -10.30
CA ASN A 75 -24.33 33.92 -8.96
C ASN A 75 -25.05 32.62 -8.55
N ASN A 76 -26.34 32.51 -8.86
CA ASN A 76 -27.12 31.28 -8.65
C ASN A 76 -26.61 30.12 -9.53
N GLN A 77 -26.15 30.39 -10.75
CA GLN A 77 -25.52 29.36 -11.59
C GLN A 77 -24.21 28.85 -10.99
N THR A 78 -23.37 29.76 -10.45
CA THR A 78 -22.14 29.40 -9.76
C THR A 78 -22.41 28.53 -8.53
N GLU A 79 -23.41 28.88 -7.72
CA GLU A 79 -23.83 28.08 -6.55
C GLU A 79 -24.21 26.64 -6.96
N LYS A 80 -25.00 26.49 -8.03
CA LYS A 80 -25.36 25.17 -8.58
C LYS A 80 -24.16 24.37 -9.07
N LEU A 81 -23.15 25.01 -9.66
CA LEU A 81 -21.94 24.33 -10.12
C LEU A 81 -21.09 23.84 -8.94
N ILE A 82 -21.02 24.61 -7.86
CA ILE A 82 -20.33 24.23 -6.62
C ILE A 82 -21.04 23.01 -6.00
N GLU A 83 -22.34 23.10 -5.74
CA GLU A 83 -23.12 22.00 -5.13
C GLU A 83 -23.22 20.75 -6.01
N GLY A 84 -23.29 20.92 -7.34
CA GLY A 84 -23.47 19.81 -8.26
C GLY A 84 -22.17 19.13 -8.67
N VAL A 85 -21.19 19.90 -9.12
CA VAL A 85 -19.98 19.37 -9.77
C VAL A 85 -18.84 19.22 -8.77
N LEU A 86 -18.59 20.24 -7.95
CA LEU A 86 -17.46 20.23 -7.02
C LEU A 86 -17.69 19.22 -5.89
N ASP A 87 -18.88 19.19 -5.28
CA ASP A 87 -19.20 18.22 -4.22
C ASP A 87 -19.07 16.77 -4.71
N ARG A 88 -19.52 16.45 -5.94
CA ARG A 88 -19.33 15.11 -6.54
C ARG A 88 -17.85 14.76 -6.73
N LYS A 89 -17.05 15.70 -7.25
CA LYS A 89 -15.62 15.48 -7.45
C LYS A 89 -14.89 15.25 -6.12
N ILE A 90 -15.24 16.02 -5.08
CA ILE A 90 -14.69 15.85 -3.72
C ILE A 90 -15.05 14.47 -3.14
N GLN A 91 -16.30 14.03 -3.31
CA GLN A 91 -16.73 12.70 -2.86
C GLN A 91 -15.93 11.57 -3.53
N VAL A 92 -15.76 11.65 -4.85
CA VAL A 92 -14.96 10.66 -5.61
C VAL A 92 -13.51 10.63 -5.12
N TYR A 93 -12.91 11.81 -4.92
CA TYR A 93 -11.54 11.93 -4.39
C TYR A 93 -11.38 11.26 -3.03
N HIS A 94 -12.26 11.56 -2.08
CA HIS A 94 -12.20 10.95 -0.74
C HIS A 94 -12.44 9.44 -0.79
N LYS A 95 -13.35 8.96 -1.63
CA LYS A 95 -13.59 7.52 -1.81
C LYS A 95 -12.36 6.81 -2.37
N ALA A 96 -11.76 7.34 -3.44
CA ALA A 96 -10.55 6.78 -4.03
C ALA A 96 -9.38 6.78 -3.03
N ARG A 97 -9.24 7.85 -2.26
CA ARG A 97 -8.20 7.97 -1.23
C ARG A 97 -8.42 7.01 -0.07
N LYS A 98 -9.66 6.79 0.38
CA LYS A 98 -10.01 5.81 1.41
C LYS A 98 -9.66 4.39 0.95
N ILE A 99 -10.05 4.02 -0.27
CA ILE A 99 -9.69 2.72 -0.88
C ILE A 99 -8.17 2.54 -0.95
N LYS A 100 -7.43 3.59 -1.35
CA LYS A 100 -5.97 3.56 -1.40
C LYS A 100 -5.33 3.45 -0.01
N ALA A 101 -5.92 4.05 1.01
CA ALA A 101 -5.45 3.96 2.40
C ALA A 101 -5.74 2.58 2.98
N GLU A 102 -6.93 2.02 2.76
CA GLU A 102 -7.29 0.64 3.15
C GLU A 102 -6.35 -0.37 2.48
N ALA A 103 -6.11 -0.22 1.18
CA ALA A 103 -5.13 -1.05 0.44
C ALA A 103 -3.67 -0.85 0.89
N ARG A 104 -3.35 0.20 1.66
CA ARG A 104 -2.04 0.41 2.30
C ARG A 104 -1.99 -0.18 3.71
N VAL A 105 -3.10 -0.13 4.45
CA VAL A 105 -3.21 -0.75 5.79
C VAL A 105 -3.13 -2.27 5.66
N ASP A 106 -3.76 -2.88 4.67
CA ASP A 106 -3.58 -4.32 4.34
C ASP A 106 -2.15 -4.65 3.89
N ARG A 107 -1.36 -3.64 3.54
CA ARG A 107 0.02 -3.80 3.09
C ARG A 107 1.08 -3.75 4.17
N ILE A 108 0.79 -3.72 5.49
CA ILE A 108 1.74 -4.39 6.40
C ILE A 108 3.18 -3.91 6.22
N GLU A 109 3.40 -2.60 6.07
CA GLU A 109 4.68 -2.02 5.63
C GLU A 109 5.72 -2.25 6.73
N GLY A 110 6.59 -3.26 6.55
CA GLY A 110 7.71 -3.52 7.44
C GLY A 110 8.12 -4.99 7.55
N LEU A 111 7.20 -5.92 7.33
CA LEU A 111 7.56 -7.34 7.27
C LEU A 111 8.33 -7.61 5.97
N LYS A 112 9.62 -7.91 6.10
CA LYS A 112 10.43 -8.45 5.02
C LYS A 112 10.18 -9.95 4.92
N MET A 113 10.18 -10.47 3.70
CA MET A 113 10.14 -11.92 3.50
C MET A 113 11.33 -12.55 4.23
N PRO A 114 11.11 -13.59 5.06
CA PRO A 114 12.20 -14.34 5.68
C PRO A 114 13.16 -14.87 4.61
N LYS A 115 14.45 -14.88 4.94
CA LYS A 115 15.49 -15.43 4.07
C LYS A 115 15.93 -16.78 4.63
N TYR A 116 16.24 -17.70 3.74
CA TYR A 116 16.78 -19.00 4.11
C TYR A 116 18.06 -19.26 3.33
N TYR A 117 19.13 -19.61 4.04
CA TYR A 117 20.46 -19.79 3.46
C TYR A 117 20.81 -21.27 3.29
N GLY A 118 20.07 -22.17 3.93
CA GLY A 118 20.29 -23.62 3.87
C GLY A 118 21.53 -24.06 4.64
N ARG A 119 21.82 -23.40 5.77
CA ARG A 119 22.99 -23.72 6.61
C ARG A 119 22.57 -24.59 7.80
N MET A 120 23.49 -25.42 8.28
CA MET A 120 23.25 -26.33 9.41
C MET A 120 22.97 -25.62 10.74
N ASP A 121 23.35 -24.34 10.87
CA ASP A 121 23.08 -23.50 12.04
C ASP A 121 21.73 -22.76 11.95
N GLU A 122 21.02 -22.86 10.81
CA GLU A 122 19.68 -22.32 10.62
C GLU A 122 18.64 -23.43 10.82
N SER A 123 17.60 -23.18 11.62
CA SER A 123 16.46 -24.11 11.71
C SER A 123 15.48 -23.85 10.57
N PHE A 124 15.23 -24.88 9.78
CA PHE A 124 14.24 -24.87 8.72
C PHE A 124 12.82 -24.75 9.31
N SER A 125 12.55 -25.45 10.40
CA SER A 125 11.28 -25.35 11.13
C SER A 125 10.97 -23.91 11.59
N LEU A 126 11.96 -23.17 12.08
CA LEU A 126 11.81 -21.75 12.42
C LEU A 126 11.54 -20.88 11.18
N TYR A 127 12.22 -21.16 10.06
CA TYR A 127 11.99 -20.45 8.80
C TYR A 127 10.55 -20.64 8.30
N ILE A 128 10.03 -21.87 8.30
CA ILE A 128 8.64 -22.15 7.92
C ILE A 128 7.64 -21.42 8.82
N HIS A 129 7.88 -21.40 10.13
CA HIS A 129 7.05 -20.62 11.06
C HIS A 129 7.04 -19.12 10.72
N GLN A 130 8.20 -18.54 10.38
CA GLN A 130 8.29 -17.14 9.98
C GLN A 130 7.57 -16.87 8.65
N VAL A 131 7.68 -17.79 7.68
CA VAL A 131 7.02 -17.69 6.37
C VAL A 131 5.50 -17.78 6.49
N THR A 132 4.99 -18.76 7.25
CA THR A 132 3.55 -18.90 7.51
C THR A 132 2.99 -17.68 8.25
N THR A 133 3.74 -17.14 9.22
CA THR A 133 3.38 -15.89 9.91
C THR A 133 3.39 -14.70 8.95
N PHE A 134 4.34 -14.63 8.01
CA PHE A 134 4.39 -13.59 6.98
C PHE A 134 3.16 -13.64 6.07
N PHE A 135 2.77 -14.82 5.59
CA PHE A 135 1.59 -14.95 4.71
C PHE A 135 0.29 -14.60 5.45
N LYS A 136 0.13 -15.06 6.70
CA LYS A 136 -1.00 -14.67 7.56
C LYS A 136 -1.05 -13.15 7.76
N ALA A 137 0.09 -12.51 8.02
CA ALA A 137 0.17 -11.06 8.20
C ALA A 137 -0.11 -10.27 6.90
N LYS A 138 0.11 -10.86 5.72
CA LYS A 138 -0.25 -10.30 4.41
C LYS A 138 -1.66 -10.67 3.95
N ASN A 139 -2.44 -11.34 4.79
CA ASN A 139 -3.77 -11.85 4.46
C ASN A 139 -3.75 -12.74 3.18
N VAL A 140 -2.70 -13.54 3.04
CA VAL A 140 -2.56 -14.51 1.95
C VAL A 140 -2.90 -15.89 2.50
N ASP A 141 -3.98 -16.48 2.00
CA ASP A 141 -4.29 -17.89 2.25
C ASP A 141 -3.54 -18.76 1.24
N TYR A 142 -2.46 -19.38 1.70
CA TYR A 142 -1.59 -20.22 0.86
C TYR A 142 -2.25 -21.56 0.48
N GLN A 143 -3.46 -21.87 0.95
CA GLN A 143 -4.22 -23.08 0.56
C GLN A 143 -5.45 -22.77 -0.32
N GLU A 144 -5.69 -21.51 -0.67
CA GLU A 144 -6.94 -21.09 -1.33
C GLU A 144 -7.07 -21.61 -2.78
N ASN A 145 -5.99 -21.55 -3.57
CA ASN A 145 -5.97 -22.02 -4.96
C ASN A 145 -4.53 -22.25 -5.47
N ASP A 146 -4.39 -23.04 -6.53
CA ASP A 146 -3.11 -23.40 -7.15
C ASP A 146 -2.30 -22.17 -7.59
N GLY A 147 -2.97 -21.13 -8.09
CA GLY A 147 -2.31 -19.87 -8.49
C GLY A 147 -1.70 -19.11 -7.30
N THR A 148 -2.31 -19.21 -6.12
CA THR A 148 -1.84 -18.60 -4.87
C THR A 148 -0.72 -19.42 -4.25
N GLN A 149 -0.81 -20.75 -4.33
CA GLN A 149 0.28 -21.65 -3.96
C GLN A 149 1.54 -21.37 -4.78
N GLN A 150 1.42 -21.32 -6.11
CA GLN A 150 2.55 -21.01 -7.00
C GLN A 150 3.16 -19.63 -6.73
N ARG A 151 2.32 -18.64 -6.42
CA ARG A 151 2.79 -17.31 -6.01
C ARG A 151 3.57 -17.36 -4.69
N CYS A 152 3.10 -18.12 -3.71
CA CYS A 152 3.79 -18.29 -2.42
C CYS A 152 5.13 -19.01 -2.58
N ILE A 153 5.19 -20.07 -3.39
CA ILE A 153 6.43 -20.78 -3.74
C ILE A 153 7.43 -19.82 -4.37
N ALA A 154 7.00 -19.05 -5.38
CA ALA A 154 7.87 -18.06 -6.03
C ALA A 154 8.40 -17.00 -5.06
N MET A 155 7.58 -16.56 -4.10
CA MET A 155 8.01 -15.62 -3.07
C MET A 155 9.04 -16.21 -2.10
N MET A 156 8.88 -17.48 -1.69
CA MET A 156 9.85 -18.18 -0.84
C MET A 156 11.19 -18.36 -1.56
N VAL A 157 11.14 -18.92 -2.77
CA VAL A 157 12.32 -19.23 -3.59
C VAL A 157 13.12 -17.97 -3.92
N ALA A 158 12.46 -16.85 -4.23
CA ALA A 158 13.15 -15.57 -4.48
C ALA A 158 13.99 -15.08 -3.29
N ASN A 159 13.67 -15.56 -2.07
CA ASN A 159 14.36 -15.22 -0.84
C ASN A 159 15.31 -16.32 -0.34
N PHE A 160 15.42 -17.43 -1.06
CA PHE A 160 16.50 -18.39 -0.86
C PHE A 160 17.85 -17.75 -1.21
N ARG A 161 18.87 -18.17 -0.46
CA ARG A 161 20.26 -17.73 -0.61
C ARG A 161 21.16 -18.95 -0.55
N TYR A 162 22.32 -18.86 -1.18
CA TYR A 162 23.38 -19.88 -1.12
C TYR A 162 22.88 -21.31 -1.37
N LEU A 163 23.04 -22.21 -0.41
CA LEU A 163 22.76 -23.65 -0.54
C LEU A 163 21.29 -23.90 -0.88
N ALA A 164 20.37 -23.20 -0.22
CA ALA A 164 18.94 -23.30 -0.52
C ALA A 164 18.59 -22.86 -1.95
N ALA A 165 19.25 -21.80 -2.45
CA ALA A 165 19.02 -21.31 -3.82
C ALA A 165 19.64 -22.24 -4.86
N ALA A 166 20.84 -22.75 -4.60
CA ALA A 166 21.54 -23.69 -5.48
C ALA A 166 20.76 -25.02 -5.61
N TRP A 167 20.28 -25.55 -4.49
CA TRP A 167 19.44 -26.74 -4.44
C TRP A 167 18.17 -26.57 -5.29
N TYR A 168 17.44 -25.46 -5.12
CA TYR A 168 16.22 -25.23 -5.89
C TYR A 168 16.51 -25.07 -7.40
N GLN A 169 17.63 -24.42 -7.75
CA GLN A 169 18.06 -24.27 -9.14
C GLN A 169 18.41 -25.62 -9.79
N GLU A 170 19.11 -26.50 -9.06
CA GLU A 170 19.42 -27.86 -9.52
C GLU A 170 18.13 -28.66 -9.75
N ARG A 171 17.15 -28.53 -8.87
CA ARG A 171 15.85 -29.19 -8.99
C ARG A 171 15.09 -28.77 -10.26
N LEU A 172 15.05 -27.46 -10.53
CA LEU A 172 14.47 -26.93 -11.78
C LEU A 172 15.18 -27.48 -13.02
N SER A 173 16.50 -27.69 -12.97
CA SER A 173 17.25 -28.25 -14.09
C SER A 173 16.90 -29.71 -14.39
N ARG A 174 16.37 -30.45 -13.41
CA ARG A 174 15.89 -31.82 -13.53
C ARG A 174 14.41 -31.91 -13.94
N GLY A 175 13.72 -30.77 -14.04
CA GLY A 175 12.29 -30.70 -14.37
C GLY A 175 11.36 -31.00 -13.19
N GLU A 176 11.88 -31.05 -11.97
CA GLU A 176 11.15 -31.37 -10.75
C GLU A 176 10.78 -30.05 -10.05
N SER A 177 9.67 -29.43 -10.46
CA SER A 177 9.13 -28.25 -9.78
C SER A 177 8.03 -28.67 -8.79
N PRO A 178 8.14 -28.33 -7.50
CA PRO A 178 7.08 -28.63 -6.55
C PRO A 178 5.81 -27.86 -6.94
N ASN A 179 4.68 -28.56 -6.93
CA ASN A 179 3.39 -28.01 -7.33
C ASN A 179 2.65 -27.40 -6.14
N THR A 180 2.97 -27.86 -4.93
CA THR A 180 2.32 -27.43 -3.69
C THR A 180 3.35 -26.94 -2.65
N LEU A 181 2.89 -26.10 -1.72
CA LEU A 181 3.73 -25.61 -0.63
C LEU A 181 4.15 -26.74 0.32
N ILE A 182 3.31 -27.77 0.46
CA ILE A 182 3.53 -28.93 1.34
C ILE A 182 4.67 -29.77 0.77
N GLU A 183 4.62 -30.08 -0.52
CA GLU A 183 5.67 -30.82 -1.23
C GLU A 183 7.02 -30.11 -1.12
N LEU A 184 7.04 -28.78 -1.34
CA LEU A 184 8.26 -27.98 -1.16
C LEU A 184 8.79 -28.04 0.29
N GLU A 185 7.90 -28.01 1.29
CA GLU A 185 8.27 -28.08 2.70
C GLU A 185 8.88 -29.44 3.08
N GLU A 186 8.24 -30.54 2.67
CA GLU A 186 8.69 -31.90 2.93
C GLU A 186 10.09 -32.15 2.32
N GLU A 187 10.30 -31.70 1.10
CA GLU A 187 11.57 -31.88 0.40
C GLU A 187 12.70 -31.04 1.00
N LEU A 188 12.41 -29.79 1.38
CA LEU A 188 13.39 -28.95 2.07
C LEU A 188 13.72 -29.50 3.45
N ARG A 189 12.75 -30.08 4.15
CA ARG A 189 12.98 -30.76 5.43
C ARG A 189 13.88 -31.98 5.23
N ALA A 190 13.62 -32.81 4.22
CA ALA A 190 14.45 -33.98 3.93
C ALA A 190 15.91 -33.62 3.60
N GLU A 191 16.14 -32.51 2.88
CA GLU A 191 17.49 -32.07 2.52
C GLU A 191 18.24 -31.39 3.68
N PHE A 192 17.57 -30.48 4.40
CA PHE A 192 18.23 -29.57 5.34
C PHE A 192 18.01 -29.90 6.83
N GLU A 193 16.99 -30.70 7.17
CA GLU A 193 16.75 -31.25 8.51
C GLU A 193 16.54 -32.78 8.43
N PRO A 194 17.57 -33.57 8.04
CA PRO A 194 17.44 -35.02 7.94
C PRO A 194 17.30 -35.67 9.33
N ASP A 195 16.69 -36.86 9.39
CA ASP A 195 16.38 -37.56 10.66
C ASP A 195 17.64 -37.86 11.52
N ASP A 196 18.82 -37.95 10.89
CA ASP A 196 20.12 -38.17 11.53
C ASP A 196 20.79 -36.88 12.02
N LEU A 197 20.18 -35.71 11.80
CA LEU A 197 20.73 -34.40 12.16
C LEU A 197 21.07 -34.34 13.65
N GLN A 198 20.24 -34.94 14.51
CA GLN A 198 20.46 -34.94 15.95
C GLN A 198 21.72 -35.75 16.34
N ASP A 199 21.96 -36.88 15.70
CA ASP A 199 23.14 -37.71 15.96
C ASP A 199 24.40 -37.02 15.44
N ARG A 200 24.34 -36.41 14.26
CA ARG A 200 25.44 -35.61 13.69
C ARG A 200 25.79 -34.40 14.56
N LEU A 201 24.79 -33.70 15.09
CA LEU A 201 25.01 -32.58 16.01
C LEU A 201 25.58 -33.05 17.36
N ARG A 202 25.21 -34.24 17.84
CA ARG A 202 25.84 -34.84 19.03
C ARG A 202 27.30 -35.17 18.77
N ASP A 203 27.63 -35.78 17.64
CA ASP A 203 29.01 -36.10 17.29
C ASP A 203 29.87 -34.82 17.18
N GLN A 204 29.34 -33.78 16.55
CA GLN A 204 29.99 -32.47 16.50
C GLN A 204 30.20 -31.85 17.89
N LEU A 205 29.22 -32.02 18.81
CA LEU A 205 29.35 -31.56 20.18
C LEU A 205 30.43 -32.33 20.95
N TYR A 206 30.56 -33.64 20.71
CA TYR A 206 31.60 -34.48 21.31
C TYR A 206 33.00 -34.16 20.77
N GLU A 207 33.12 -33.81 19.50
CA GLU A 207 34.39 -33.42 18.86
C GLU A 207 34.82 -31.99 19.20
N LEU A 208 33.86 -31.11 19.57
CA LEU A 208 34.13 -29.72 19.92
C LEU A 208 34.82 -29.60 21.30
N LYS A 209 36.15 -29.69 21.29
CA LYS A 209 37.00 -29.45 22.47
C LYS A 209 37.36 -27.97 22.60
N GLN A 210 37.35 -27.44 23.82
CA GLN A 210 37.74 -26.07 24.12
C GLN A 210 39.15 -25.73 23.63
N ALA A 211 40.06 -26.71 23.61
CA ALA A 211 41.43 -26.57 23.09
C ALA A 211 41.51 -26.25 21.59
N HIS A 212 40.44 -26.49 20.81
CA HIS A 212 40.38 -26.22 19.37
C HIS A 212 39.81 -24.82 19.04
N CYS A 213 39.47 -24.00 20.04
CA CYS A 213 38.95 -22.65 19.87
C CYS A 213 39.97 -21.61 20.34
N ALA A 214 40.05 -20.47 19.66
CA ALA A 214 41.02 -19.43 20.00
C ALA A 214 40.64 -18.66 21.28
N SER A 215 39.38 -18.74 21.71
CA SER A 215 38.88 -18.08 22.92
C SER A 215 37.66 -18.80 23.51
N LEU A 216 37.40 -18.53 24.81
CA LEU A 216 36.21 -19.05 25.51
C LEU A 216 34.91 -18.53 24.89
N THR A 217 34.89 -17.28 24.42
CA THR A 217 33.74 -16.68 23.74
C THR A 217 33.43 -17.35 22.41
N GLU A 218 34.46 -17.70 21.63
CA GLU A 218 34.29 -18.45 20.38
C GLU A 218 33.80 -19.88 20.65
N TYR A 219 34.33 -20.54 21.69
CA TYR A 219 33.87 -21.87 22.11
C TYR A 219 32.38 -21.86 22.51
N VAL A 220 31.97 -20.88 23.32
CA VAL A 220 30.57 -20.74 23.76
C VAL A 220 29.64 -20.45 22.57
N ALA A 221 30.05 -19.59 21.64
CA ALA A 221 29.27 -19.31 20.43
C ALA A 221 29.09 -20.55 19.54
N LYS A 222 30.18 -21.30 19.29
CA LYS A 222 30.14 -22.57 18.53
C LYS A 222 29.27 -23.62 19.23
N ARG A 223 29.39 -23.74 20.55
CA ARG A 223 28.60 -24.68 21.35
C ARG A 223 27.12 -24.32 21.37
N GLN A 224 26.78 -23.03 21.46
CA GLN A 224 25.39 -22.55 21.37
C GLN A 224 24.79 -22.79 19.98
N GLY A 225 25.57 -22.60 18.91
CA GLY A 225 25.14 -22.90 17.53
C GLY A 225 24.76 -24.37 17.30
N VAL A 226 25.43 -25.31 17.99
CA VAL A 226 25.11 -26.75 17.92
C VAL A 226 23.96 -27.13 18.87
N LEU A 227 23.89 -26.50 20.06
CA LEU A 227 22.83 -26.82 21.02
C LEU A 227 21.46 -26.30 20.57
N VAL A 228 21.32 -25.07 20.08
CA VAL A 228 20.01 -24.47 19.75
C VAL A 228 19.15 -25.34 18.81
N PRO A 229 19.70 -25.94 17.73
CA PRO A 229 18.96 -26.88 16.89
C PRO A 229 18.52 -28.17 17.61
N THR A 230 19.34 -28.70 18.53
CA THR A 230 18.99 -29.94 19.28
C THR A 230 17.81 -29.78 20.24
N TRP A 231 17.56 -28.57 20.76
CA TRP A 231 16.40 -28.27 21.60
C TRP A 231 15.11 -28.12 20.79
N SER A 232 15.20 -27.53 19.60
CA SER A 232 14.04 -27.36 18.70
C SER A 232 13.52 -28.69 18.15
N ALA A 233 14.41 -29.64 17.86
CA ALA A 233 14.03 -30.99 17.41
C ALA A 233 13.24 -31.78 18.48
N ASN A 234 13.56 -31.59 19.77
CA ASN A 234 12.89 -32.30 20.87
C ASN A 234 11.48 -31.77 21.22
N GLN A 235 11.04 -30.63 20.65
CA GLN A 235 9.69 -30.10 20.90
C GLN A 235 8.61 -30.67 19.97
N TYR A 236 8.99 -31.47 18.98
CA TYR A 236 8.09 -32.04 17.97
C TYR A 236 8.10 -33.58 17.93
N SER A 237 8.61 -34.24 18.98
CA SER A 237 8.57 -35.70 19.13
C SER A 237 7.50 -36.17 20.12
#